data_AF-A0A319EBW1-F1
#
_entry.id   AF-A0A319EBW1-F1
#
_cell.length_a   1.000
_cell.length_b   1.000
_cell.length_c   1.000
_cell.angle_alpha   90.00
_cell.angle_beta   90.00
_cell.angle_gamma   90.00
#
_symmetry.space_group_name_H-M   'P 1'
#
loop_
_entity.id
_entity.type
_entity.pdbx_description
1 polymer ?
#
loop_
_entity_poly.entity_id
_entity_poly.type
_entity_poly.pdbx_seq_one_letter_code
_entity_poly.pdbx_strand_id
1 'polypeptide(L)'
;MPSPTPLLSFLTTLFLITSFILTTYTLTTYLHQARHLTSLVQKVHIHNHPILITTSYHIFATIFTSAAYLFVLIHTLTTSTKSTSWILKGVTLLGLIFLTASVLAFTVILATGEVSFGDSVGPRVTVYLDENEGQADFVYRGDGVAVAGLVLGWVGWGVGVLSCVMMFVGGRKMEGRRMDGGEEGVEEKIKKVDVEQESETGSSAGKGE
;
A
#
# COMPACT_ATOMS: atom_id res chain seq x y z
N MET A 1 -19.03 -9.84 -15.36
CA MET A 1 -17.76 -9.09 -15.39
C MET A 1 -16.91 -9.50 -14.20
N PRO A 2 -15.64 -9.87 -14.40
CA PRO A 2 -14.70 -10.04 -13.29
C PRO A 2 -14.58 -8.72 -12.51
N SER A 3 -14.52 -8.77 -11.19
CA SER A 3 -14.29 -7.57 -10.38
C SER A 3 -12.92 -6.99 -10.75
N PRO A 4 -12.76 -5.68 -10.99
CA PRO A 4 -11.48 -5.06 -11.35
C PRO A 4 -10.43 -5.05 -10.22
N THR A 5 -10.78 -5.57 -9.03
CA THR A 5 -9.94 -5.61 -7.83
C THR A 5 -8.59 -6.33 -7.96
N PRO A 6 -8.43 -7.50 -8.63
CA PRO A 6 -7.12 -8.15 -8.72
C PRO A 6 -6.16 -7.40 -9.64
N LEU A 7 -6.67 -6.77 -10.71
CA LEU A 7 -5.87 -5.93 -11.60
C LEU A 7 -5.36 -4.70 -10.84
N LEU A 8 -6.24 -4.03 -10.07
CA LEU A 8 -5.85 -2.88 -9.27
C LEU A 8 -4.81 -3.24 -8.20
N SER A 9 -4.97 -4.38 -7.52
CA SER A 9 -3.98 -4.87 -6.55
C SER A 9 -2.64 -5.21 -7.19
N PHE A 10 -2.65 -5.81 -8.40
CA PHE A 10 -1.44 -6.09 -9.16
C PHE A 10 -0.72 -4.81 -9.57
N LEU A 11 -1.43 -3.85 -10.16
CA LEU A 11 -0.88 -2.56 -10.58
C LEU A 11 -0.32 -1.77 -9.39
N THR A 12 -1.05 -1.75 -8.27
CA THR A 12 -0.59 -1.13 -7.01
C THR A 12 0.74 -1.74 -6.58
N THR A 13 0.81 -3.07 -6.52
CA THR A 13 2.02 -3.79 -6.12
C THR A 13 3.19 -3.47 -7.07
N LEU A 14 2.94 -3.45 -8.39
CA LEU A 14 3.97 -3.18 -9.38
C LEU A 14 4.56 -1.77 -9.21
N PHE A 15 3.71 -0.73 -9.11
CA PHE A 15 4.17 0.64 -8.91
C PHE A 15 4.93 0.82 -7.59
N LEU A 16 4.45 0.21 -6.49
CA LEU A 16 5.12 0.31 -5.19
C LEU A 16 6.46 -0.44 -5.16
N ILE A 17 6.58 -1.58 -5.84
CA ILE A 17 7.86 -2.29 -5.96
C ILE A 17 8.84 -1.47 -6.80
N THR A 18 8.41 -0.87 -7.92
CA THR A 18 9.30 0.00 -8.71
C THR A 18 9.74 1.23 -7.90
N SER A 19 8.81 1.85 -7.15
CA SER A 19 9.11 2.93 -6.20
C SER A 19 10.16 2.51 -5.17
N PHE A 20 10.00 1.31 -4.58
CA PHE A 20 10.94 0.72 -3.65
C PHE A 20 12.34 0.56 -4.25
N ILE A 21 12.45 0.04 -5.48
CA ILE A 21 13.74 -0.17 -6.15
C ILE A 21 14.46 1.16 -6.37
N LEU A 22 13.76 2.17 -6.91
CA LEU A 22 14.32 3.50 -7.15
C LEU A 22 14.75 4.17 -5.84
N THR A 23 13.91 4.09 -4.81
CA THR A 23 14.23 4.68 -3.49
C THR A 23 15.41 3.97 -2.82
N THR A 24 15.55 2.66 -3.01
CA THR A 24 16.69 1.89 -2.50
C THR A 24 17.98 2.27 -3.23
N TYR A 25 17.91 2.51 -4.53
CA TYR A 25 19.04 3.04 -5.29
C TYR A 25 19.47 4.40 -4.75
N THR A 26 18.52 5.34 -4.62
CA THR A 26 18.74 6.65 -4.00
C THR A 26 19.40 6.54 -2.62
N LEU A 27 18.86 5.70 -1.72
CA LEU A 27 19.42 5.47 -0.39
C LEU A 27 20.87 4.97 -0.47
N THR A 28 21.16 4.04 -1.37
CA THR A 28 22.50 3.46 -1.55
C THR A 28 23.49 4.51 -2.03
N THR A 29 23.08 5.36 -2.96
CA THR A 29 23.89 6.48 -3.46
C THR A 29 24.24 7.46 -2.34
N TYR A 30 23.25 7.90 -1.55
CA TYR A 30 23.50 8.82 -0.44
C TYR A 30 24.33 8.18 0.69
N LEU A 31 24.20 6.87 0.94
CA LEU A 31 25.06 6.16 1.89
C LEU A 31 26.50 6.06 1.39
N HIS A 32 26.71 5.84 0.09
CA HIS A 32 28.05 5.81 -0.50
C HIS A 32 28.70 7.19 -0.42
N GLN A 33 27.96 8.25 -0.78
CA GLN A 33 28.42 9.63 -0.69
C GLN A 33 28.78 10.00 0.77
N ALA A 34 27.91 9.68 1.73
CA ALA A 34 28.18 9.93 3.15
C ALA A 34 29.44 9.20 3.64
N ARG A 35 29.64 7.93 3.26
CA ARG A 35 30.86 7.17 3.62
C ARG A 35 32.12 7.75 2.98
N HIS A 36 32.04 8.11 1.70
CA HIS A 36 33.16 8.69 0.95
C HIS A 36 33.59 10.03 1.56
N LEU A 37 32.65 10.94 1.80
CA LEU A 37 32.91 12.23 2.42
C LEU A 37 33.47 12.12 3.85
N THR A 38 32.93 11.18 4.65
CA THR A 38 33.45 10.92 6.01
C THR A 38 34.89 10.38 5.98
N SER A 39 35.27 9.65 4.93
CA SER A 39 36.64 9.13 4.77
C SER A 39 37.65 10.20 4.38
N LEU A 40 37.21 11.26 3.67
CA LEU A 40 38.04 12.37 3.22
C LEU A 40 38.25 13.42 4.31
N VAL A 41 37.21 13.74 5.09
CA VAL A 41 37.29 14.78 6.12
C VAL A 41 36.62 14.30 7.40
N GLN A 42 37.41 13.68 8.27
CA GLN A 42 37.00 13.02 9.51
C GLN A 42 36.30 13.95 10.55
N LYS A 43 36.26 15.26 10.28
CA LYS A 43 35.69 16.31 11.16
C LYS A 43 34.39 16.92 10.63
N VAL A 44 33.86 16.44 9.50
CA VAL A 44 32.64 16.99 8.88
C VAL A 44 31.43 16.20 9.34
N HIS A 45 30.59 16.84 10.16
CA HIS A 45 29.24 16.37 10.42
C HIS A 45 28.37 16.67 9.20
N ILE A 46 28.11 15.66 8.38
CA ILE A 46 27.20 15.75 7.23
C ILE A 46 25.77 15.53 7.74
N HIS A 47 24.92 16.55 7.62
CA HIS A 47 23.53 16.50 8.10
C HIS A 47 22.58 15.83 7.08
N ASN A 48 22.91 14.64 6.58
CA ASN A 48 22.07 13.86 5.64
C ASN A 48 21.07 12.92 6.34
N HIS A 49 20.87 13.06 7.65
CA HIS A 49 19.92 12.25 8.41
C HIS A 49 18.47 12.31 7.89
N PRO A 50 17.92 13.48 7.48
CA PRO A 50 16.53 13.56 7.06
C PRO A 50 16.21 12.72 5.81
N ILE A 51 17.08 12.75 4.79
CA ILE A 51 16.89 11.97 3.57
C ILE A 51 17.03 10.47 3.86
N LEU A 52 18.04 10.06 4.62
CA LEU A 52 18.25 8.65 5.00
C LEU A 52 17.08 8.07 5.80
N ILE A 53 16.54 8.83 6.75
CA ILE A 53 15.40 8.42 7.58
C ILE A 53 14.15 8.29 6.71
N THR A 54 13.88 9.29 5.86
CA THR A 54 12.66 9.28 5.03
C THR A 54 12.70 8.22 3.94
N THR A 55 13.82 8.02 3.24
CA THR A 55 13.95 6.94 2.25
C THR A 55 13.82 5.56 2.89
N SER A 56 14.38 5.35 4.09
CA SER A 56 14.25 4.10 4.85
C SER A 56 12.81 3.84 5.28
N TYR A 57 12.10 4.88 5.75
CA TYR A 57 10.69 4.77 6.11
C TYR A 57 9.82 4.48 4.89
N HIS A 58 10.11 5.11 3.74
CA HIS A 58 9.41 4.86 2.49
C HIS A 58 9.62 3.43 1.98
N ILE A 59 10.83 2.89 2.09
CA ILE A 59 11.14 1.48 1.79
C ILE A 59 10.30 0.54 2.67
N PHE A 60 10.24 0.79 3.98
CA PHE A 60 9.41 -0.01 4.88
C PHE A 60 7.92 0.04 4.49
N ALA A 61 7.39 1.24 4.28
CA ALA A 61 5.98 1.44 3.95
C ALA A 61 5.59 0.79 2.61
N THR A 62 6.45 0.89 1.59
CA THR A 62 6.21 0.29 0.27
C THR A 62 6.23 -1.24 0.32
N ILE A 63 7.19 -1.85 1.04
CA ILE A 63 7.24 -3.31 1.22
C ILE A 63 6.01 -3.80 1.99
N PHE A 64 5.69 -3.18 3.13
CA PHE A 64 4.56 -3.58 3.95
C PHE A 64 3.23 -3.50 3.17
N THR A 65 3.04 -2.39 2.45
CA THR A 65 1.83 -2.18 1.64
C THR A 65 1.76 -3.14 0.46
N SER A 66 2.88 -3.39 -0.23
CA SER A 66 2.95 -4.35 -1.33
C SER A 66 2.63 -5.76 -0.86
N ALA A 67 3.16 -6.18 0.29
CA ALA A 67 2.84 -7.47 0.89
C ALA A 67 1.34 -7.59 1.18
N ALA A 68 0.71 -6.55 1.77
CA ALA A 68 -0.73 -6.53 2.01
C ALA A 68 -1.54 -6.73 0.72
N TYR A 69 -1.20 -6.02 -0.36
CA TYR A 69 -1.88 -6.17 -1.65
C TYR A 69 -1.61 -7.51 -2.34
N LEU A 70 -0.41 -8.07 -2.19
CA LEU A 70 -0.11 -9.43 -2.66
C LEU A 70 -0.93 -10.48 -1.92
N PHE A 71 -1.08 -10.38 -0.60
CA PHE A 71 -1.94 -11.27 0.17
C PHE A 71 -3.40 -11.17 -0.27
N VAL A 72 -3.90 -9.96 -0.55
CA VAL A 72 -5.24 -9.75 -1.11
C VAL A 72 -5.37 -10.39 -2.49
N LEU A 73 -4.36 -10.23 -3.35
CA LEU A 73 -4.34 -10.83 -4.68
C LEU A 73 -4.39 -12.36 -4.57
N ILE A 74 -3.48 -12.96 -3.81
CA ILE A 74 -3.40 -14.41 -3.57
C ILE A 74 -4.73 -14.93 -3.01
N HIS A 75 -5.29 -14.27 -2.00
CA HIS A 75 -6.59 -14.65 -1.43
C HIS A 75 -7.69 -14.60 -2.49
N THR A 76 -7.75 -13.55 -3.30
CA THR A 76 -8.78 -13.41 -4.35
C THR A 76 -8.64 -14.48 -5.44
N LEU A 77 -7.41 -14.94 -5.72
CA LEU A 77 -7.12 -16.00 -6.68
C LEU A 77 -7.42 -17.41 -6.13
N THR A 78 -7.21 -17.64 -4.83
CA THR A 78 -7.38 -18.97 -4.21
C THR A 78 -8.78 -19.22 -3.68
N THR A 79 -9.51 -18.18 -3.25
CA THR A 79 -10.84 -18.34 -2.67
C THR A 79 -11.94 -18.11 -3.70
N SER A 80 -12.85 -19.07 -3.88
CA SER A 80 -14.05 -18.92 -4.72
C SER A 80 -15.03 -17.87 -4.17
N THR A 81 -14.90 -17.51 -2.88
CA THR A 81 -15.63 -16.41 -2.26
C THR A 81 -15.08 -15.07 -2.72
N LYS A 82 -15.94 -14.23 -3.32
CA LYS A 82 -15.55 -12.89 -3.81
C LYS A 82 -15.45 -11.83 -2.70
N SER A 83 -15.54 -12.23 -1.43
CA SER A 83 -15.49 -11.33 -0.28
C SER A 83 -14.14 -11.45 0.41
N THR A 84 -13.37 -10.36 0.41
CA THR A 84 -12.10 -10.30 1.15
C THR A 84 -12.35 -10.28 2.66
N SER A 85 -11.58 -11.08 3.40
CA SER A 85 -11.60 -11.08 4.87
C SER A 85 -11.44 -9.67 5.45
N TRP A 86 -12.16 -9.40 6.54
CA TRP A 86 -12.08 -8.13 7.26
C TRP A 86 -10.66 -7.83 7.75
N ILE A 87 -9.90 -8.87 8.10
CA ILE A 87 -8.49 -8.77 8.51
C ILE A 87 -7.64 -8.20 7.36
N LEU A 88 -7.81 -8.74 6.15
CA LEU A 88 -7.08 -8.29 4.97
C LEU A 88 -7.44 -6.85 4.60
N LYS A 89 -8.71 -6.45 4.77
CA LYS A 89 -9.14 -5.05 4.61
C LYS A 89 -8.49 -4.11 5.64
N GLY A 90 -8.37 -4.56 6.89
CA GLY A 90 -7.70 -3.80 7.94
C GLY A 90 -6.20 -3.64 7.68
N VAL A 91 -5.53 -4.71 7.27
CA VAL A 91 -4.09 -4.71 6.95
C VAL A 91 -3.80 -3.83 5.72
N THR A 92 -4.62 -3.88 4.67
CA THR A 92 -4.44 -2.99 3.51
C THR A 92 -4.66 -1.52 3.87
N LEU A 93 -5.66 -1.22 4.70
CA LEU A 93 -5.91 0.14 5.18
C LEU A 93 -4.73 0.66 6.00
N LEU A 94 -4.19 -0.16 6.92
CA LEU A 94 -3.02 0.20 7.72
C LEU A 94 -1.79 0.44 6.84
N GLY A 95 -1.56 -0.41 5.84
CA GLY A 95 -0.49 -0.21 4.87
C GLY A 95 -0.64 1.11 4.12
N LEU A 96 -1.86 1.43 3.68
CA LEU A 96 -2.15 2.69 3.01
C LEU A 96 -1.87 3.91 3.89
N ILE A 97 -2.12 3.83 5.20
CA ILE A 97 -1.78 4.89 6.16
C ILE A 97 -0.26 5.09 6.23
N PHE A 98 0.51 4.00 6.38
CA PHE A 98 1.98 4.07 6.38
C PHE A 98 2.53 4.59 5.05
N LEU A 99 1.95 4.15 3.94
CA LEU A 99 2.33 4.65 2.61
C LEU A 99 2.05 6.14 2.50
N THR A 100 0.87 6.60 2.93
CA THR A 100 0.51 8.03 2.90
C THR A 100 1.50 8.87 3.71
N ALA A 101 1.78 8.46 4.95
CA ALA A 101 2.73 9.15 5.81
C ALA A 101 4.14 9.18 5.19
N SER A 102 4.60 8.08 4.59
CA SER A 102 5.93 8.01 4.00
C SER A 102 6.06 8.84 2.74
N VAL A 103 5.07 8.81 1.84
CA VAL A 103 5.07 9.58 0.60
C VAL A 103 4.99 11.08 0.92
N LEU A 104 4.21 11.49 1.92
CA LEU A 104 4.17 12.88 2.39
C LEU A 104 5.52 13.32 2.98
N ALA A 105 6.08 12.54 3.90
CA ALA A 105 7.37 12.85 4.51
C ALA A 105 8.49 12.92 3.46
N PHE A 106 8.50 11.97 2.51
CA PHE A 106 9.48 11.95 1.43
C PHE A 106 9.28 13.13 0.47
N THR A 107 8.04 13.52 0.16
CA THR A 107 7.75 14.73 -0.62
C THR A 107 8.30 15.98 0.06
N VAL A 108 8.06 16.14 1.37
CA VAL A 108 8.54 17.32 2.12
C VAL A 108 10.06 17.36 2.11
N ILE A 109 10.75 16.28 2.48
CA ILE A 109 12.23 16.29 2.52
C ILE A 109 12.84 16.41 1.14
N LEU A 110 12.28 15.77 0.12
CA LEU A 110 12.76 15.94 -1.25
C LEU A 110 12.54 17.39 -1.72
N ALA A 111 11.44 18.02 -1.31
CA ALA A 111 11.11 19.39 -1.67
C ALA A 111 11.89 20.46 -0.88
N THR A 112 12.21 20.23 0.38
CA THR A 112 12.80 21.27 1.25
C THR A 112 14.23 20.98 1.67
N GLY A 113 14.71 19.75 1.45
CA GLY A 113 16.02 19.34 1.92
C GLY A 113 17.13 19.73 0.95
N GLU A 114 18.18 20.27 1.54
CA GLU A 114 19.47 20.53 0.91
C GLU A 114 20.55 19.79 1.72
N VAL A 115 21.65 19.42 1.07
CA VAL A 115 22.80 18.81 1.72
C VAL A 115 23.57 19.91 2.46
N SER A 116 23.40 20.00 3.78
CA SER A 116 24.14 20.94 4.63
C SER A 116 25.40 20.29 5.19
N PHE A 117 26.55 20.87 4.87
CA PHE A 117 27.81 20.61 5.58
C PHE A 117 27.84 21.44 6.85
N GLY A 118 28.21 20.86 8.00
CA GLY A 118 28.30 21.63 9.24
C GLY A 118 29.37 22.73 9.19
N ASP A 119 29.20 23.79 9.98
CA ASP A 119 30.04 25.01 10.07
C ASP A 119 31.56 24.79 10.27
N SER A 120 31.98 23.53 10.45
CA SER A 120 33.36 23.09 10.63
C SER A 120 34.16 22.98 9.31
N VAL A 121 33.53 23.06 8.14
CA VAL A 121 34.23 23.11 6.84
C VAL A 121 34.53 24.54 6.43
N GLY A 122 35.81 24.91 6.40
CA GLY A 122 36.22 26.22 5.91
C GLY A 122 35.81 26.43 4.43
N PRO A 123 35.64 27.68 3.96
CA PRO A 123 35.12 28.03 2.62
C PRO A 123 35.88 27.42 1.43
N ARG A 124 37.06 26.84 1.66
CA ARG A 124 37.87 26.19 0.62
C ARG A 124 37.45 24.74 0.37
N VAL A 125 36.87 24.04 1.34
CA VAL A 125 36.47 22.63 1.19
C VAL A 125 35.18 22.51 0.36
N THR A 126 34.29 23.49 0.46
CA THR A 126 33.08 23.58 -0.36
C THR A 126 33.42 23.78 -1.84
N VAL A 127 34.46 24.56 -2.17
CA VAL A 127 34.94 24.75 -3.55
C VAL A 127 35.61 23.48 -4.10
N TYR A 128 36.38 22.75 -3.30
CA TYR A 128 36.97 21.47 -3.73
C TYR A 128 35.92 20.35 -3.92
N LEU A 129 34.79 20.41 -3.21
CA LEU A 129 33.69 19.46 -3.40
C LEU A 129 32.84 19.82 -4.63
N ASP A 130 32.60 21.11 -4.86
CA ASP A 130 31.88 21.64 -6.03
C ASP A 130 32.68 21.41 -7.35
N GLU A 131 34.01 21.52 -7.31
CA GLU A 131 34.88 21.29 -8.48
C GLU A 131 35.18 19.81 -8.78
N ASN A 132 35.10 18.90 -7.79
CA ASN A 132 35.40 17.47 -7.97
C ASN A 132 34.16 16.57 -8.07
N GLU A 133 33.01 16.93 -7.47
CA GLU A 133 31.75 16.18 -7.58
C GLU A 133 30.83 16.77 -8.65
N GLY A 134 31.30 16.85 -9.90
CA GLY A 134 30.54 17.36 -11.07
C GLY A 134 29.22 16.63 -11.42
N GLN A 135 28.58 15.98 -10.45
CA GLN A 135 27.37 15.19 -10.56
C GLN A 135 26.51 15.12 -9.28
N ALA A 136 26.97 15.64 -8.13
CA ALA A 136 26.19 15.55 -6.89
C ALA A 136 25.39 16.83 -6.68
N ASP A 137 24.12 16.82 -7.08
CA ASP A 137 23.23 17.95 -6.88
C ASP A 137 23.02 18.17 -5.37
N PHE A 138 23.45 19.33 -4.85
CA PHE A 138 23.34 19.67 -3.42
C PHE A 138 21.88 19.84 -2.97
N VAL A 139 20.95 19.90 -3.93
CA VAL A 139 19.50 19.97 -3.72
C VAL A 139 18.90 18.60 -4.02
N TYR A 140 18.20 17.99 -3.05
CA TYR A 140 17.64 16.64 -3.25
C TYR A 140 16.62 16.57 -4.40
N ARG A 141 16.01 17.70 -4.79
CA ARG A 141 15.12 17.80 -5.96
C ARG A 141 15.81 17.50 -7.29
N GLY A 142 17.13 17.65 -7.36
CA GLY A 142 17.94 17.38 -8.54
C GLY A 142 18.12 15.89 -8.83
N ASP A 143 17.92 15.04 -7.82
CA ASP A 143 17.98 13.59 -7.97
C ASP A 143 16.73 13.08 -8.70
N GLY A 144 16.83 13.01 -10.03
CA GLY A 144 15.77 12.49 -10.89
C GLY A 144 15.33 11.06 -10.56
N VAL A 145 16.20 10.24 -9.94
CA VAL A 145 15.86 8.89 -9.51
C VAL A 145 14.98 8.93 -8.27
N ALA A 146 15.32 9.78 -7.29
CA ALA A 146 14.50 10.00 -6.11
C ALA A 146 13.11 10.56 -6.47
N VAL A 147 13.07 11.54 -7.39
CA VAL A 147 11.82 12.11 -7.89
C VAL A 147 10.99 11.05 -8.64
N ALA A 148 11.60 10.25 -9.50
CA ALA A 148 10.90 9.17 -10.20
C ALA A 148 10.32 8.14 -9.22
N GLY A 149 11.08 7.77 -8.20
CA GLY A 149 10.61 6.92 -7.11
C GLY A 149 9.37 7.52 -6.43
N LEU A 150 9.45 8.78 -6.02
CA LEU A 150 8.34 9.49 -5.37
C LEU A 150 7.08 9.56 -6.24
N VAL A 151 7.22 9.86 -7.54
CA VAL A 151 6.09 9.92 -8.48
C VAL A 151 5.42 8.57 -8.60
N LEU A 152 6.18 7.48 -8.74
CA LEU A 152 5.63 6.12 -8.77
C LEU A 152 4.97 5.75 -7.43
N GLY A 153 5.51 6.22 -6.32
CA GLY A 153 4.89 6.10 -4.99
C GLY A 153 3.50 6.76 -4.93
N TRP A 154 3.35 7.98 -5.44
CA TRP A 154 2.06 8.67 -5.53
C TRP A 154 1.07 7.98 -6.48
N VAL A 155 1.53 7.52 -7.63
CA VAL A 155 0.68 6.78 -8.59
C VAL A 155 0.22 5.45 -7.96
N GLY A 156 1.14 4.70 -7.35
CA GLY A 156 0.83 3.47 -6.62
C GLY A 156 -0.15 3.71 -5.47
N TRP A 157 0.01 4.80 -4.72
CA TRP A 157 -0.93 5.21 -3.69
C TRP A 157 -2.33 5.47 -4.24
N GLY A 158 -2.46 6.22 -5.35
CA GLY A 158 -3.75 6.53 -5.97
C GLY A 158 -4.50 5.28 -6.45
N VAL A 159 -3.80 4.36 -7.12
CA VAL A 159 -4.37 3.06 -7.53
C VAL A 159 -4.73 2.21 -6.30
N GLY A 160 -3.90 2.26 -5.25
CA GLY A 160 -4.15 1.58 -3.98
C GLY A 160 -5.41 2.08 -3.27
N VAL A 161 -5.61 3.40 -3.16
CA VAL A 161 -6.85 3.98 -2.61
C VAL A 161 -8.07 3.48 -3.37
N LEU A 162 -8.01 3.51 -4.71
CA LEU A 162 -9.11 3.04 -5.55
C LEU A 162 -9.40 1.54 -5.32
N SER A 163 -8.35 0.72 -5.24
CA SER A 163 -8.45 -0.71 -4.93
C SER A 163 -9.11 -0.93 -3.56
N CYS A 164 -8.65 -0.22 -2.54
CA CYS A 164 -9.15 -0.29 -1.17
C CYS A 164 -10.65 0.07 -1.12
N VAL A 165 -11.06 1.19 -1.72
CA VAL A 165 -12.47 1.60 -1.79
C VAL A 165 -13.33 0.53 -2.46
N MET A 166 -12.85 -0.07 -3.55
CA MET A 166 -13.58 -1.16 -4.22
C MET A 166 -13.72 -2.42 -3.36
N MET A 167 -12.73 -2.76 -2.54
CA MET A 167 -12.84 -3.88 -1.60
C MET A 167 -13.93 -3.65 -0.54
N PHE A 168 -14.09 -2.41 -0.07
CA PHE A 168 -15.14 -2.06 0.91
C PHE A 168 -16.53 -1.95 0.28
N VAL A 169 -16.65 -1.34 -0.90
CA VAL A 169 -17.93 -1.25 -1.64
C VAL A 169 -18.41 -2.63 -2.10
N GLY A 170 -17.50 -3.47 -2.60
CA GLY A 170 -17.80 -4.84 -3.02
C GLY A 170 -18.32 -5.71 -1.86
N GLY A 171 -17.81 -5.49 -0.65
CA GLY A 171 -18.31 -6.15 0.56
C GLY A 171 -19.76 -5.78 0.88
N ARG A 172 -20.10 -4.48 0.83
CA ARG A 172 -21.47 -4.00 1.12
C ARG A 172 -22.52 -4.54 0.14
N LYS A 173 -22.16 -4.70 -1.14
CA LYS A 173 -23.06 -5.27 -2.16
C LYS A 173 -23.34 -6.76 -1.96
N MET A 174 -22.45 -7.49 -1.27
CA MET A 174 -22.68 -8.88 -0.88
C MET A 174 -23.45 -8.99 0.44
N GLU A 175 -23.22 -8.08 1.37
CA GLU A 175 -23.90 -8.05 2.67
C GLU A 175 -25.37 -7.69 2.55
N GLY A 176 -25.73 -6.69 1.74
CA GLY A 176 -27.13 -6.37 1.44
C GLY A 176 -27.88 -7.52 0.76
N ARG A 177 -27.20 -8.31 -0.08
CA ARG A 177 -27.80 -9.48 -0.75
C ARG A 177 -27.99 -10.69 0.18
N ARG A 178 -27.25 -10.76 1.29
CA ARG A 178 -27.44 -11.78 2.33
C ARG A 178 -28.58 -11.46 3.29
N MET A 179 -28.89 -10.18 3.49
CA MET A 179 -30.09 -9.76 4.24
C MET A 179 -31.36 -10.00 3.41
N ASP A 180 -31.33 -9.70 2.11
CA ASP A 180 -32.48 -9.86 1.21
C ASP A 180 -32.84 -11.35 0.94
N GLY A 181 -31.84 -12.23 0.85
CA GLY A 181 -32.06 -13.67 0.68
C GLY A 181 -32.40 -14.44 1.97
N GLY A 182 -32.56 -13.73 3.10
CA GLY A 182 -32.88 -14.33 4.39
C GLY A 182 -34.38 -14.50 4.66
N GLU A 183 -35.23 -13.68 4.04
CA GLU A 183 -36.69 -13.76 4.23
C GLU A 183 -37.34 -14.81 3.32
N GLU A 184 -36.89 -14.95 2.06
CA GLU A 184 -37.47 -15.93 1.12
C GLU A 184 -37.20 -17.39 1.53
N GLY A 185 -36.03 -17.68 2.12
CA GLY A 185 -35.68 -19.03 2.56
C GLY A 185 -36.34 -19.48 3.86
N VAL A 186 -36.85 -18.53 4.66
CA VAL A 186 -37.62 -18.81 5.88
C VAL A 186 -39.09 -19.00 5.54
N GLU A 187 -39.67 -18.19 4.66
CA GLU A 187 -41.04 -18.41 4.17
C GLU A 187 -41.18 -19.74 3.40
N GLU A 188 -40.21 -20.12 2.55
CA GLU A 188 -40.27 -21.40 1.83
C GLU A 188 -40.20 -22.60 2.80
N LYS A 189 -39.41 -22.49 3.89
CA LYS A 189 -39.35 -23.53 4.93
C LYS A 189 -40.63 -23.60 5.77
N ILE A 190 -41.21 -22.46 6.15
CA ILE A 190 -42.48 -22.43 6.91
C ILE A 190 -43.61 -23.02 6.05
N LYS A 191 -43.69 -22.63 4.79
CA LYS A 191 -44.71 -23.13 3.85
C LYS A 191 -44.56 -24.63 3.56
N LYS A 192 -43.34 -25.17 3.54
CA LYS A 192 -43.12 -26.63 3.41
C LYS A 192 -43.54 -27.40 4.65
N VAL A 193 -43.28 -26.86 5.84
CA VAL A 193 -43.68 -27.47 7.11
C VAL A 193 -45.21 -27.49 7.24
N ASP A 194 -45.89 -26.41 6.85
CA ASP A 194 -47.36 -26.35 6.87
C ASP A 194 -48.01 -27.33 5.87
N VAL A 195 -47.39 -27.51 4.69
CA VAL A 195 -47.88 -28.47 3.67
C VAL A 195 -47.67 -29.94 4.09
N GLU A 196 -46.57 -30.26 4.77
CA GLU A 196 -46.37 -31.61 5.32
C GLU A 196 -47.36 -31.89 6.46
N GLN A 197 -47.68 -30.90 7.30
CA GLN A 197 -48.59 -31.06 8.45
C GLN A 197 -50.08 -31.19 8.05
N GLU A 198 -50.53 -30.52 6.99
CA GLU A 198 -51.87 -30.75 6.40
C GLU A 198 -51.98 -32.12 5.71
N SER A 199 -50.88 -32.65 5.15
CA SER A 199 -50.90 -33.95 4.47
C SER A 199 -51.02 -35.14 5.44
N GLU A 200 -50.49 -35.03 6.66
CA GLU A 200 -50.62 -36.09 7.69
C GLU A 200 -51.98 -36.06 8.40
N THR A 201 -52.65 -34.92 8.46
CA THR A 201 -53.98 -34.80 9.09
C THR A 201 -55.14 -35.18 8.15
N GLY A 202 -54.94 -35.12 6.83
CA GLY A 202 -55.93 -35.55 5.84
C GLY A 202 -56.06 -37.07 5.63
N SER A 203 -55.09 -37.88 6.09
CA SER A 203 -55.08 -39.34 5.84
C SER A 203 -55.74 -40.18 6.95
N SER A 204 -56.22 -39.57 8.05
CA SER A 204 -56.79 -40.30 9.20
C SER A 204 -58.32 -40.19 9.34
N ALA A 205 -59.02 -39.57 8.38
CA ALA A 205 -60.46 -39.42 8.38
C ALA A 205 -61.12 -40.19 7.22
N GLY A 206 -61.14 -41.52 7.30
CA GLY A 206 -61.77 -42.32 6.24
C GLY A 206 -61.65 -43.82 6.38
N LYS A 207 -61.85 -44.39 7.58
CA LYS A 207 -62.10 -45.83 7.71
C LYS A 207 -62.87 -46.13 9.00
N GLY A 208 -64.18 -46.03 8.90
CA GLY A 208 -65.09 -46.39 9.97
C GLY A 208 -66.51 -46.31 9.49
N GLU A 209 -66.95 -47.37 8.79
CA GLU A 209 -68.31 -47.94 8.79
C GLU A 209 -68.23 -49.37 8.27
#